data_AF-A0A161YKQ5-F1
#
_entry.id   AF-A0A161YKQ5-F1
#
_cell.length_a   1.000
_cell.length_b   1.000
_cell.length_c   1.000
_cell.angle_alpha   90.00
_cell.angle_beta   90.00
_cell.angle_gamma   90.00
#
_symmetry.space_group_name_H-M   'P 1'
#
loop_
_entity.id
_entity.type
_entity.pdbx_description
1 polymer ?
#
loop_
_entity_poly.entity_id
_entity_poly.type
_entity_poly.pdbx_seq_one_letter_code
_entity_poly.pdbx_strand_id
1 'polypeptide(L)'
;MREVRLWLVALICFTLSACQWAKIAHHDPQVELLLVQAKVKIEMHWQRMLLAEKQSRDFINYKQNYHDIEIDIQVLKALNEHRVYNSESVIQSEHLLELWRQDISVHQQQNTMSDFVIKRRVKQYNRVLTAMLVAENVKPE
;
A
#
# COMPACT_ATOMS: atom_id res chain seq x y z
N MET A 1 -17.41 -16.39 52.27
CA MET A 1 -16.12 -15.74 51.91
C MET A 1 -15.25 -16.59 50.98
N ARG A 2 -15.21 -17.93 51.10
CA ARG A 2 -14.41 -18.82 50.23
C ARG A 2 -14.92 -18.88 48.79
N GLU A 3 -16.23 -18.96 48.61
CA GLU A 3 -16.93 -18.91 47.31
C GLU A 3 -16.62 -17.63 46.54
N VAL A 4 -16.71 -16.47 47.20
CA VAL A 4 -16.43 -15.15 46.60
C VAL A 4 -14.97 -15.02 46.14
N ARG A 5 -14.02 -15.60 46.90
CA ARG A 5 -12.60 -15.67 46.49
C ARG A 5 -12.40 -16.55 45.26
N LEU A 6 -13.09 -17.68 45.15
CA LEU A 6 -13.01 -18.55 43.97
C LEU A 6 -13.57 -17.88 42.71
N TRP A 7 -14.69 -17.16 42.84
CA TRP A 7 -15.26 -16.37 41.73
C TRP A 7 -14.37 -15.20 41.30
N LEU A 8 -13.72 -14.51 42.25
CA LEU A 8 -12.74 -13.47 41.95
C LEU A 8 -11.50 -14.01 41.23
N VAL A 9 -10.99 -15.18 41.64
CA VAL A 9 -9.86 -15.84 40.97
C VAL A 9 -10.25 -16.29 39.56
N ALA A 10 -11.44 -16.86 39.37
CA ALA A 10 -11.94 -17.23 38.06
C ALA A 10 -12.10 -16.01 37.13
N LEU A 11 -12.65 -14.91 37.63
CA LEU A 11 -12.79 -13.66 36.88
C LEU A 11 -11.44 -13.11 36.41
N ILE A 12 -10.43 -13.12 37.29
CA ILE A 12 -9.06 -12.68 36.96
C ILE A 12 -8.45 -13.59 35.89
N CYS A 13 -8.60 -14.91 36.00
CA CYS A 13 -8.10 -15.86 34.99
C CYS A 13 -8.77 -15.67 33.60
N PHE A 14 -10.06 -15.33 33.56
CA PHE A 14 -10.76 -15.01 32.31
C PHE A 14 -10.28 -13.69 31.68
N THR A 15 -9.90 -12.70 32.48
CA THR A 15 -9.34 -11.43 31.94
C THR A 15 -7.92 -11.57 31.41
N LEU A 16 -7.14 -12.54 31.90
CA LEU A 16 -5.76 -12.77 31.44
C LEU A 16 -5.67 -13.55 30.11
N SER A 17 -6.75 -14.22 29.69
CA SER A 17 -6.82 -14.92 28.39
C SER A 17 -7.23 -14.00 27.23
N ALA A 18 -7.55 -12.74 27.50
CA ALA A 18 -7.90 -11.73 26.49
C ALA A 18 -6.68 -11.02 25.86
N CYS A 19 -5.46 -11.38 26.25
CA CYS A 19 -4.26 -11.07 25.45
C CYS A 19 -4.30 -11.91 24.17
N GLN A 20 -5.16 -11.55 23.23
CA GLN A 20 -5.02 -11.99 21.84
C GLN A 20 -3.67 -11.49 21.36
N TRP A 21 -2.71 -12.40 21.29
CA TRP A 21 -1.48 -12.18 20.53
C TRP A 21 -1.94 -11.81 19.13
N ALA A 22 -1.81 -10.53 18.76
CA ALA A 22 -2.06 -10.08 17.41
C ALA A 22 -1.10 -10.87 16.52
N LYS A 23 -1.64 -11.88 15.83
CA LYS A 23 -0.85 -12.64 14.87
C LYS A 23 -0.59 -11.68 13.71
N ILE A 24 0.67 -11.45 13.41
CA ILE A 24 1.11 -10.61 12.31
C ILE A 24 1.67 -11.57 11.26
N ALA A 25 1.40 -11.31 9.98
CA ALA A 25 2.02 -12.07 8.90
C ALA A 25 3.56 -12.03 9.02
N HIS A 26 4.23 -13.15 8.72
CA HIS A 26 5.69 -13.19 8.61
C HIS A 26 6.18 -12.39 7.42
N HIS A 27 7.31 -11.70 7.51
CA HIS A 27 7.96 -10.94 6.44
C HIS A 27 8.05 -11.74 5.13
N ASP A 28 7.85 -11.05 4.01
CA ASP A 28 8.01 -11.63 2.69
C ASP A 28 8.97 -10.77 1.84
N PRO A 29 10.17 -11.27 1.52
CA PRO A 29 11.15 -10.52 0.74
C PRO A 29 10.68 -10.23 -0.69
N GLN A 30 9.72 -10.99 -1.24
CA GLN A 30 9.15 -10.70 -2.56
C GLN A 30 8.25 -9.47 -2.51
N VAL A 31 7.46 -9.32 -1.44
CA VAL A 31 6.62 -8.13 -1.21
C VAL A 31 7.49 -6.90 -1.02
N GLU A 32 8.56 -7.02 -0.22
CA GLU A 32 9.53 -5.93 -0.03
C GLU A 32 10.14 -5.47 -1.37
N LEU A 33 10.64 -6.41 -2.17
CA LEU A 33 11.24 -6.13 -3.47
C LEU A 33 10.23 -5.45 -4.41
N LEU A 34 9.00 -5.97 -4.47
CA LEU A 34 7.96 -5.42 -5.34
C LEU A 34 7.54 -4.01 -4.91
N LEU A 35 7.49 -3.72 -3.60
CA LEU A 35 7.24 -2.38 -3.07
C LEU A 35 8.32 -1.38 -3.51
N VAL A 36 9.60 -1.77 -3.43
CA VAL A 36 10.71 -0.94 -3.90
C VAL A 36 10.62 -0.70 -5.40
N GLN A 37 10.35 -1.75 -6.19
CA GLN A 37 10.21 -1.64 -7.64
C GLN A 37 9.03 -0.73 -8.03
N ALA A 38 7.86 -0.92 -7.41
CA ALA A 38 6.68 -0.09 -7.65
C ALA A 38 6.96 1.38 -7.30
N LYS A 39 7.63 1.65 -6.17
CA LYS A 39 8.04 3.00 -5.78
C LYS A 39 8.91 3.67 -6.83
N VAL A 40 9.94 2.98 -7.32
CA VAL A 40 10.83 3.52 -8.36
C VAL A 40 10.07 3.74 -9.67
N LYS A 41 9.26 2.78 -10.12
CA LYS A 41 8.50 2.91 -11.38
C LYS A 41 7.51 4.06 -11.33
N ILE A 42 6.75 4.20 -10.23
CA ILE A 42 5.81 5.31 -10.03
C ILE A 42 6.52 6.66 -10.02
N GLU A 43 7.64 6.76 -9.29
CA GLU A 43 8.42 8.00 -9.26
C GLU A 43 8.95 8.35 -10.66
N MET A 44 9.56 7.39 -11.36
CA MET A 44 10.05 7.59 -12.73
C MET A 44 8.94 8.00 -13.69
N HIS A 45 7.75 7.42 -13.59
CA HIS A 45 6.59 7.79 -14.40
C HIS A 45 6.24 9.27 -14.25
N TRP A 46 6.13 9.74 -13.01
CA TRP A 46 5.82 11.14 -12.72
C TRP A 46 6.95 12.09 -13.11
N GLN A 47 8.21 11.71 -12.88
CA GLN A 47 9.35 12.53 -13.28
C GLN A 47 9.46 12.67 -14.80
N ARG A 48 9.27 11.58 -15.55
CA ARG A 48 9.19 11.62 -17.03
C ARG A 48 8.09 12.56 -17.52
N MET A 49 6.97 12.61 -16.79
CA MET A 49 5.89 13.55 -17.10
C MET A 49 6.28 15.00 -16.83
N LEU A 50 6.97 15.29 -15.72
CA LEU A 50 7.48 16.62 -15.42
C LEU A 50 8.53 17.11 -16.42
N LEU A 51 9.36 16.21 -16.95
CA LEU A 51 10.38 16.53 -17.96
C LEU A 51 9.76 16.92 -19.31
N ALA A 52 8.56 16.43 -19.62
CA ALA A 52 7.84 16.84 -20.81
C ALA A 52 7.23 18.24 -20.62
N GLU A 53 7.22 19.02 -21.70
CA GLU A 53 6.40 20.24 -21.76
C GLU A 53 4.94 19.90 -21.48
N LYS A 54 4.21 20.79 -20.80
CA LYS A 54 2.83 20.54 -20.38
C LYS A 54 1.91 20.13 -21.53
N GLN A 55 2.11 20.72 -22.70
CA GLN A 55 1.37 20.47 -23.93
C GLN A 55 1.68 19.11 -24.58
N SER A 56 2.78 18.44 -24.20
CA SER A 56 3.17 17.11 -24.68
C SER A 56 2.83 15.99 -23.69
N ARG A 57 2.15 16.32 -22.59
CA ARG A 57 1.74 15.37 -21.55
C ARG A 57 0.42 14.66 -21.88
N ASP A 58 0.22 14.29 -23.15
CA ASP A 58 -0.99 13.57 -23.54
C ASP A 58 -1.06 12.19 -22.88
N PHE A 59 -2.27 11.77 -22.50
CA PHE A 59 -2.48 10.48 -21.84
C PHE A 59 -1.86 9.32 -22.61
N ILE A 60 -1.98 9.35 -23.95
CA ILE A 60 -1.50 8.29 -24.84
C ILE A 60 0.00 8.02 -24.68
N ASN A 61 0.81 9.05 -24.40
CA ASN A 61 2.27 8.95 -24.23
C ASN A 61 2.67 8.21 -22.94
N TYR A 62 1.75 8.10 -21.99
CA TYR A 62 2.00 7.51 -20.66
C TYR A 62 1.16 6.26 -20.40
N LYS A 63 0.22 5.92 -21.28
CA LYS A 63 -0.74 4.82 -21.13
C LYS A 63 -0.06 3.48 -20.81
N GLN A 64 1.03 3.15 -21.50
CA GLN A 64 1.75 1.89 -21.27
C GLN A 64 2.32 1.82 -19.85
N ASN A 65 3.02 2.87 -19.40
CA ASN A 65 3.58 2.92 -18.04
C ASN A 65 2.48 2.87 -16.98
N TYR A 66 1.32 3.49 -17.23
CA TYR A 66 0.17 3.37 -16.35
C TYR A 66 -0.28 1.92 -16.17
N HIS A 67 -0.38 1.18 -17.27
CA HIS A 67 -0.80 -0.22 -17.25
C HIS A 67 0.23 -1.12 -16.57
N ASP A 68 1.51 -0.97 -16.90
CA ASP A 68 2.58 -1.80 -16.33
C ASP A 68 2.65 -1.64 -14.80
N ILE A 69 2.52 -0.41 -14.30
CA ILE A 69 2.50 -0.13 -12.87
C ILE A 69 1.21 -0.66 -12.21
N GLU A 70 0.07 -0.57 -12.89
CA GLU A 70 -1.19 -1.11 -12.36
C GLU A 70 -1.07 -2.63 -12.13
N ILE A 71 -0.45 -3.35 -13.07
CA ILE A 71 -0.19 -4.79 -12.94
C ILE A 71 0.70 -5.06 -11.72
N ASP A 72 1.79 -4.32 -11.54
CA ASP A 72 2.66 -4.50 -10.37
C ASP A 72 1.90 -4.32 -9.05
N ILE A 73 1.01 -3.32 -8.97
CA ILE A 73 0.19 -3.08 -7.77
C ILE A 73 -0.83 -4.23 -7.57
N GLN A 74 -1.41 -4.76 -8.65
CA GLN A 74 -2.30 -5.92 -8.57
C GLN A 74 -1.58 -7.17 -8.07
N VAL A 75 -0.35 -7.41 -8.55
CA VAL A 75 0.49 -8.52 -8.07
C VAL A 75 0.82 -8.33 -6.59
N LEU A 76 1.16 -7.10 -6.17
CA LEU A 76 1.42 -6.79 -4.76
C LEU A 76 0.20 -7.10 -3.88
N LYS A 77 -1.00 -6.71 -4.32
CA LYS A 77 -2.25 -7.04 -3.64
C LYS A 77 -2.44 -8.55 -3.54
N ALA A 78 -2.28 -9.27 -4.66
CA ALA A 78 -2.44 -10.71 -4.70
C ALA A 78 -1.48 -11.40 -3.71
N LEU A 79 -0.20 -11.03 -3.68
CA LEU A 79 0.76 -11.58 -2.71
C LEU A 79 0.31 -11.34 -1.26
N ASN A 80 -0.20 -10.14 -0.97
CA ASN A 80 -0.71 -9.83 0.36
C ASN A 80 -1.97 -10.63 0.74
N GLU A 81 -2.85 -10.94 -0.20
CA GLU A 81 -4.09 -11.71 0.01
C GLU A 81 -3.84 -13.18 0.36
N HIS A 82 -2.74 -13.76 -0.14
CA HIS A 82 -2.40 -15.15 0.15
C HIS A 82 -1.84 -15.35 1.57
N ARG A 83 -1.49 -14.26 2.28
CA ARG A 83 -0.83 -14.31 3.60
C ARG A 83 -1.86 -14.20 4.73
N VAL A 84 -1.81 -15.15 5.66
CA VAL A 84 -2.68 -15.15 6.84
C VAL A 84 -2.30 -13.98 7.77
N TYR A 85 -3.30 -13.33 8.37
CA TYR A 85 -3.12 -12.19 9.27
C TYR A 85 -2.43 -10.97 8.61
N ASN A 86 -2.76 -10.72 7.34
CA ASN A 86 -2.17 -9.66 6.53
C ASN A 86 -3.21 -8.66 5.98
N SER A 87 -4.39 -8.59 6.60
CA SER A 87 -5.53 -7.76 6.16
C SER A 87 -5.16 -6.30 5.92
N GLU A 88 -4.34 -5.74 6.79
CA GLU A 88 -3.91 -4.34 6.74
C GLU A 88 -3.06 -4.08 5.49
N SER A 89 -2.16 -5.00 5.13
CA SER A 89 -1.37 -4.89 3.90
C SER A 89 -2.24 -5.06 2.65
N VAL A 90 -3.25 -5.93 2.69
CA VAL A 90 -4.25 -6.06 1.60
C VAL A 90 -4.99 -4.73 1.39
N ILE A 91 -5.53 -4.14 2.45
CA ILE A 91 -6.24 -2.86 2.40
C ILE A 91 -5.32 -1.73 1.89
N GLN A 92 -4.06 -1.71 2.30
CA GLN A 92 -3.10 -0.73 1.80
C GLN A 92 -2.83 -0.88 0.29
N SER A 93 -2.66 -2.12 -0.20
CA SER A 93 -2.53 -2.40 -1.63
C SER A 93 -3.79 -2.03 -2.41
N GLU A 94 -4.98 -2.21 -1.84
CA GLU A 94 -6.25 -1.76 -2.41
C GLU A 94 -6.33 -0.25 -2.57
N HIS A 95 -6.04 0.50 -1.49
CA HIS A 95 -6.02 1.95 -1.54
C HIS A 95 -4.97 2.50 -2.52
N LEU A 96 -3.81 1.84 -2.63
CA LEU A 96 -2.79 2.19 -3.62
C LEU A 96 -3.31 2.00 -5.05
N LEU A 97 -3.98 0.87 -5.31
CA LEU A 97 -4.56 0.57 -6.62
C LEU A 97 -5.68 1.54 -6.99
N GLU A 98 -6.56 1.87 -6.04
CA GLU A 98 -7.63 2.85 -6.24
C GLU A 98 -7.06 4.23 -6.56
N LEU A 99 -6.06 4.68 -5.79
CA LEU A 99 -5.39 5.96 -6.03
C LEU A 99 -4.76 6.00 -7.43
N TRP A 100 -4.09 4.92 -7.86
CA TRP A 100 -3.49 4.82 -9.19
C TRP A 100 -4.54 4.90 -10.31
N ARG A 101 -5.63 4.15 -10.18
CA ARG A 101 -6.76 4.17 -11.13
C ARG A 101 -7.44 5.53 -11.20
N GLN A 102 -7.58 6.21 -10.08
CA GLN A 102 -8.09 7.57 -10.06
C GLN A 102 -7.21 8.51 -10.88
N ASP A 103 -5.89 8.40 -10.75
CA ASP A 103 -4.94 9.22 -11.52
C ASP A 103 -4.96 8.90 -13.01
N ILE A 104 -5.09 7.62 -13.39
CA ILE A 104 -5.33 7.21 -14.78
C ILE A 104 -6.58 7.90 -15.33
N SER A 105 -7.69 7.80 -14.59
CA SER A 105 -8.98 8.37 -14.99
C SER A 105 -8.91 9.88 -15.17
N VAL A 106 -8.32 10.59 -14.21
CA VAL A 106 -8.12 12.05 -14.29
C VAL A 106 -7.25 12.41 -15.49
N HIS A 107 -6.14 11.70 -15.71
CA HIS A 107 -5.27 12.01 -16.83
C HIS A 107 -5.95 11.75 -18.18
N GLN A 108 -6.72 10.67 -18.27
CA GLN A 108 -7.48 10.32 -19.47
C GLN A 108 -8.57 11.37 -19.79
N GLN A 109 -9.27 11.88 -18.76
CA GLN A 109 -10.32 12.89 -18.92
C GLN A 109 -9.75 14.26 -19.30
N GLN A 110 -8.63 14.66 -18.69
CA GLN A 110 -8.02 15.97 -18.91
C GLN A 110 -7.04 15.98 -20.09
N ASN A 111 -6.58 14.79 -20.51
CA ASN A 111 -5.52 14.57 -21.49
C ASN A 111 -4.23 15.38 -21.24
N THR A 112 -4.02 15.83 -20.00
CA THR A 112 -2.82 16.52 -19.56
C THR A 112 -2.76 16.51 -18.04
N MET A 113 -1.59 16.83 -17.48
CA MET A 113 -1.35 16.94 -16.05
C MET A 113 -0.52 18.19 -15.74
N SER A 114 -0.96 18.96 -14.74
CA SER A 114 -0.22 20.14 -14.27
C SER A 114 0.96 19.76 -13.38
N ASP A 115 2.01 20.58 -13.36
CA ASP A 115 3.17 20.40 -12.47
C ASP A 115 2.77 20.26 -11.00
N PHE A 116 1.79 21.05 -10.56
CA PHE A 116 1.30 21.01 -9.19
C PHE A 116 0.70 19.64 -8.85
N VAL A 117 -0.16 19.10 -9.73
CA VAL A 117 -0.77 17.79 -9.55
C VAL A 117 0.30 16.70 -9.53
N ILE A 118 1.24 16.71 -10.49
CA ILE A 118 2.30 15.70 -10.55
C ILE A 118 3.18 15.74 -9.28
N LYS A 119 3.64 16.93 -8.86
CA LYS A 119 4.44 17.10 -7.65
C LYS A 119 3.70 16.63 -6.39
N ARG A 120 2.39 16.87 -6.31
CA ARG A 120 1.54 16.36 -5.21
C ARG A 120 1.49 14.83 -5.22
N ARG A 121 1.32 14.21 -6.40
CA ARG A 121 1.28 12.74 -6.53
C ARG A 121 2.60 12.08 -6.17
N VAL A 122 3.74 12.61 -6.62
CA VAL A 122 5.06 12.12 -6.21
C VAL A 122 5.17 12.04 -4.68
N LYS A 123 4.79 13.11 -3.97
CA LYS A 123 4.81 13.13 -2.50
C LYS A 123 3.83 12.12 -1.90
N GLN A 124 2.63 12.01 -2.45
CA GLN A 124 1.59 11.12 -1.96
C GLN A 124 1.99 9.64 -2.10
N TYR A 125 2.44 9.22 -3.28
CA TYR A 125 2.88 7.84 -3.52
C TYR A 125 4.13 7.50 -2.71
N ASN A 126 5.09 8.40 -2.61
CA ASN A 126 6.28 8.18 -1.79
C ASN A 126 5.89 7.93 -0.32
N ARG A 127 4.96 8.71 0.23
CA ARG A 127 4.46 8.51 1.60
C ARG A 127 3.78 7.14 1.76
N VAL A 128 2.88 6.77 0.85
CA VAL A 128 2.14 5.49 0.93
C VAL A 128 3.11 4.31 0.83
N LEU A 129 3.95 4.27 -0.21
CA LEU A 129 4.85 3.15 -0.46
C LEU A 129 5.95 3.03 0.60
N THR A 130 6.44 4.15 1.14
CA THR A 130 7.38 4.12 2.26
C THR A 130 6.73 3.57 3.53
N ALA A 131 5.48 3.94 3.81
CA ALA A 131 4.76 3.38 4.95
C ALA A 131 4.52 1.86 4.80
N MET A 132 4.13 1.41 3.61
CA MET A 132 3.97 -0.02 3.30
C MET A 132 5.29 -0.78 3.46
N LEU A 133 6.40 -0.22 2.98
CA LEU A 133 7.73 -0.83 3.09
C LEU A 133 8.19 -0.94 4.55
N VAL A 134 8.02 0.13 5.33
CA VAL A 134 8.34 0.09 6.77
C VAL A 134 7.46 -0.94 7.48
N ALA A 135 6.18 -1.02 7.14
CA ALA A 135 5.26 -1.99 7.71
C ALA A 135 5.64 -3.43 7.37
N GLU A 136 6.15 -3.70 6.17
CA GLU A 136 6.68 -5.03 5.81
C GLU A 136 7.95 -5.37 6.59
N ASN A 137 8.89 -4.42 6.70
CA ASN A 137 10.21 -4.65 7.29
C ASN A 137 10.20 -4.81 8.82
N VAL A 138 9.09 -4.49 9.49
CA VAL A 138 8.93 -4.72 10.94
C VAL A 138 8.19 -6.03 11.24
N LYS A 139 7.74 -6.77 10.22
CA LYS A 139 7.13 -8.09 10.41
C LYS A 139 8.19 -9.09 10.88
N PRO A 140 7.80 -10.08 11.70
CA PRO A 140 8.72 -11.13 12.11
C PRO A 140 9.15 -11.98 10.91
N GLU A 141 10.39 -12.47 10.89
CA GLU A 141 10.89 -13.47 9.92
C GLU A 141 10.05 -14.75 9.93
#